data_AF-A0ABD0NJG7-F1
#
_entry.id   AF-A0ABD0NJG7-F1
#
_cell.length_a   1.000
_cell.length_b   1.000
_cell.length_c   1.000
_cell.angle_alpha   90.00
_cell.angle_beta   90.00
_cell.angle_gamma   90.00
#
_symmetry.space_group_name_H-M   'P 1'
#
loop_
_entity.id
_entity.type
_entity.pdbx_description
1 polymer ?
#
loop_
_entity_poly.entity_id
_entity_poly.type
_entity_poly.pdbx_seq_one_letter_code
_entity_poly.pdbx_strand_id
1 'polypeptide(L)' 'VGSVEGLAYHRGWDVLYWTSSTTASVTRHSIDQTRPNAFSRDTVVSLSEEDHPHVLTLDECQK' A
#
# COMPACT_ATOMS: atom_id res chain seq x y z
N VAL A 1 -14.70 3.87 5.17
CA VAL A 1 -14.47 2.96 4.01
C VAL A 1 -13.87 3.83 2.92
N GLY A 2 -12.62 3.57 2.52
CA GLY A 2 -11.88 4.38 1.55
C GLY A 2 -11.91 3.75 0.16
N SER A 3 -11.72 4.57 -0.86
CA SER A 3 -11.57 4.12 -2.25
C SER A 3 -10.17 3.51 -2.48
N VAL A 4 -10.08 2.52 -3.36
CA VAL A 4 -8.81 1.90 -3.79
C VAL A 4 -8.67 2.19 -5.27
N GLU A 5 -7.69 3.01 -5.66
CA GLU A 5 -7.50 3.40 -7.07
C GLU A 5 -6.30 2.71 -7.72
N GLY A 6 -5.14 2.74 -7.05
CA GLY A 6 -3.91 2.12 -7.51
C GLY A 6 -3.52 0.99 -6.57
N LEU A 7 -3.12 -0.16 -7.11
CA LEU A 7 -2.68 -1.33 -6.35
C LEU A 7 -1.37 -1.84 -6.94
N ALA A 8 -0.42 -2.17 -6.07
CA ALA A 8 0.83 -2.83 -6.44
C ALA A 8 1.17 -3.92 -5.43
N TYR A 9 1.70 -5.03 -5.91
CA TYR A 9 2.11 -6.18 -5.10
C TYR A 9 3.62 -6.28 -5.04
N HIS A 10 4.16 -6.34 -3.82
CA HIS A 10 5.57 -6.59 -3.57
C HIS A 10 5.80 -8.09 -3.35
N ARG A 11 6.32 -8.80 -4.36
CA ARG A 11 6.53 -10.26 -4.31
C ARG A 11 7.53 -10.69 -3.25
N GLY A 12 8.66 -10.00 -3.15
CA GLY A 12 9.73 -10.35 -2.19
C GLY A 12 9.29 -10.34 -0.72
N TRP A 13 8.34 -9.47 -0.36
CA TRP A 13 7.83 -9.33 1.01
C TRP A 13 6.41 -9.88 1.20
N ASP A 14 5.75 -10.27 0.11
CA ASP A 14 4.34 -10.71 0.10
C ASP A 14 3.40 -9.65 0.69
N VAL A 15 3.54 -8.41 0.22
CA VAL A 15 2.83 -7.22 0.72
C VAL A 15 2.10 -6.52 -0.43
N LEU A 16 0.82 -6.21 -0.24
CA LEU A 16 0.06 -5.29 -1.08
C LEU A 16 0.24 -3.85 -0.62
N TYR A 17 0.33 -2.95 -1.59
CA TYR A 17 0.28 -1.51 -1.39
C TYR A 17 -0.84 -0.92 -2.25
N TRP A 18 -1.60 0.02 -1.71
CA TRP A 18 -2.62 0.73 -2.49
C TRP A 18 -2.72 2.20 -2.13
N THR A 19 -3.20 2.99 -3.08
CA THR A 19 -3.60 4.38 -2.87
C THR A 19 -5.06 4.45 -2.44
N SER A 20 -5.39 5.49 -1.66
CA SER A 20 -6.75 5.90 -1.37
C SER A 20 -6.86 7.41 -1.57
N SER A 21 -7.61 7.82 -2.59
CA SER A 21 -7.91 9.24 -2.84
C SER A 21 -8.78 9.84 -1.73
N THR A 22 -9.61 9.02 -1.08
CA THR A 22 -10.50 9.44 0.00
C THR A 22 -9.76 9.79 1.28
N THR A 23 -8.66 9.08 1.56
CA THR A 23 -7.86 9.28 2.78
C THR A 23 -6.50 9.86 2.50
N ALA A 24 -6.25 10.31 1.26
CA ALA A 24 -4.99 10.85 0.77
C ALA A 24 -3.78 10.03 1.28
N SER A 25 -3.79 8.72 1.04
CA SER A 25 -2.80 7.84 1.66
C SER A 25 -2.34 6.71 0.76
N VAL A 26 -1.13 6.23 1.01
CA VAL A 26 -0.66 4.92 0.56
C VAL A 26 -0.66 3.98 1.77
N THR A 27 -1.33 2.85 1.64
CA THR A 27 -1.49 1.85 2.71
C THR A 27 -0.87 0.53 2.27
N ARG A 28 -0.36 -0.25 3.22
CA ARG A 28 0.15 -1.61 2.99
C ARG A 28 -0.56 -2.68 3.82
N HIS A 29 -0.51 -3.92 3.33
CA HIS A 29 -1.02 -5.12 4.00
C HIS A 29 -0.22 -6.35 3.57
N SER A 30 0.27 -7.15 4.52
CA SER A 30 0.84 -8.47 4.21
C SER A 30 -0.26 -9.43 3.79
N ILE A 31 -0.08 -10.15 2.69
CA ILE A 31 -1.05 -11.16 2.24
C ILE A 31 -1.14 -12.30 3.26
N ASP A 32 0.01 -12.82 3.65
CA ASP A 32 0.11 -13.86 4.67
C ASP A 32 0.29 -13.24 6.06
N GLN A 33 -0.83 -13.15 6.79
CA GLN A 33 -0.87 -12.64 8.17
C GLN A 33 -0.26 -13.61 9.20
N THR A 34 0.13 -14.82 8.80
CA THR A 34 0.77 -15.79 9.71
C THR A 34 2.28 -15.56 9.82
N ARG A 35 2.86 -14.75 8.91
CA ARG A 35 4.29 -14.43 8.93
C ARG A 35 4.67 -13.59 10.15
N PRO A 36 5.85 -13.83 10.73
CA PRO A 36 6.41 -12.89 11.71
C PRO A 36 6.49 -11.48 11.13
N ASN A 37 6.01 -10.49 11.88
CA ASN A 37 5.95 -9.08 11.49
C ASN A 37 5.03 -8.75 10.29
N ALA A 38 3.94 -9.52 10.09
CA ALA A 38 2.93 -9.19 9.11
C ALA A 38 2.28 -7.81 9.37
N PHE A 39 2.08 -7.03 8.30
CA PHE A 39 1.40 -5.73 8.37
C PHE A 39 -0.10 -5.93 8.19
N SER A 40 -0.90 -5.49 9.16
CA SER A 40 -2.36 -5.65 9.09
C SER A 40 -3.01 -4.61 8.19
N ARG A 41 -2.89 -3.33 8.48
CA ARG A 41 -3.33 -2.27 7.56
C ARG A 41 -2.66 -0.99 8.00
N ASP A 42 -1.51 -0.74 7.41
CA ASP A 42 -0.61 0.31 7.89
C ASP A 42 -0.51 1.40 6.83
N THR A 43 -0.77 2.63 7.21
CA THR A 43 -0.48 3.79 6.37
C THR A 43 1.02 3.98 6.31
N VAL A 44 1.61 3.89 5.12
CA VAL A 44 3.05 4.08 4.90
C VAL A 44 3.39 5.50 4.46
N VAL A 45 2.44 6.17 3.79
CA VAL A 45 2.55 7.56 3.38
C VAL A 45 1.20 8.23 3.60
N SER A 46 1.23 9.36 4.31
CA SER A 46 0.12 10.31 4.34
C SER A 46 0.48 11.48 3.41
N LEU A 47 -0.45 11.83 2.52
CA LEU A 47 -0.32 12.93 1.57
C LEU A 47 -1.17 14.12 2.06
N SER A 48 -1.14 15.23 1.31
CA SER A 48 -2.08 16.32 1.56
C SER A 48 -3.51 15.86 1.31
N GLU A 49 -4.50 16.37 2.05
CA GLU A 49 -5.92 16.03 1.80
C GLU A 49 -6.39 16.44 0.39
N GLU A 50 -5.71 17.40 -0.24
CA GLU A 50 -5.93 17.81 -1.63
C GLU A 50 -5.26 16.90 -2.66
N ASP A 51 -4.30 16.06 -2.21
CA ASP A 51 -3.66 15.08 -3.08
C ASP A 51 -4.60 13.90 -3.25
N HIS A 52 -5.04 13.68 -4.50
CA HIS A 52 -5.87 12.55 -4.89
C HIS A 52 -4.99 11.51 -5.61
N PRO A 53 -4.23 10.67 -4.90
CA PRO A 53 -3.36 9.68 -5.53
C PRO A 53 -4.18 8.61 -6.26
N HIS A 54 -3.73 8.23 -7.45
CA HIS A 54 -4.41 7.24 -8.30
C HIS A 54 -3.54 6.07 -8.73
N VAL A 55 -2.30 6.33 -9.17
CA VAL A 55 -1.43 5.29 -9.73
C VAL A 55 -0.24 5.09 -8.80
N LEU A 56 0.12 3.83 -8.57
CA LEU A 56 1.27 3.42 -7.78
C LEU A 56 2.07 2.39 -8.57
N THR A 57 3.39 2.49 -8.50
CA THR A 57 4.31 1.46 -8.99
C THR A 57 5.29 1.13 -7.88
N LEU A 58 5.80 -0.10 -7.87
CA LEU A 58 6.82 -0.54 -6.93
C LEU A 58 8.08 -0.86 -7.73
N ASP A 59 9.21 -0.36 -7.24
CA ASP A 59 10.52 -0.80 -7.68
C ASP A 59 11.01 -1.85 -6.69
N GLU A 60 11.02 -3.10 -7.13
CA GLU A 60 11.58 -4.19 -6.35
C GLU A 60 13.06 -4.33 -6.72
N CYS A 61 13.96 -3.98 -5.78
CA CYS A 61 15.34 -4.41 -5.88
C CYS A 61 15.39 -5.94 -5.89
N GLN A 62 15.51 -6.53 -7.08
CA GLN A 62 15.73 -7.96 -7.24
C GLN A 62 17.12 -8.26 -6.68
N LYS A 63 17.19 -9.14 -5.67
CA LYS A 63 18.45 -9.78 -5.28
C LYS A 63 18.66 -11.03 -6.12
#